data_AF-A0A7Y3KIZ2-F1
#
_entry.id   AF-A0A7Y3KIZ2-F1
#
_cell.length_a   1.000
_cell.length_b   1.000
_cell.length_c   1.000
_cell.angle_alpha   90.00
_cell.angle_beta   90.00
_cell.angle_gamma   90.00
#
_symmetry.space_group_name_H-M   'P 1'
#
loop_
_entity.id
_entity.type
_entity.pdbx_description
1 polymer ?
#
loop_
_entity_poly.entity_id
_entity_poly.type
_entity_poly.pdbx_seq_one_letter_code
_entity_poly.pdbx_strand_id
1 'polypeptide(L)'
;ALCVYKNKLLIGGDLYKVGNDSADIAIYDGVKMEPLLPDLKDVRAFAVYKDTLYASGMTKRITGYCGVFKWCGSQWHPAFSELKAGYAYTFAQDSTGGLYIGGNGKFKLKNGKTSNLLIGLLTNSK
;
A
#
# COMPACT_ATOMS: atom_id res chain seq x y z
N ALA A 1 0.11 1.82 10.14
CA ALA A 1 -0.97 1.23 9.32
C ALA A 1 -1.42 -0.11 9.90
N LEU A 2 -2.71 -0.47 9.78
CA LEU A 2 -3.27 -1.76 10.20
C LEU A 2 -4.22 -2.32 9.14
N CYS A 3 -4.23 -3.63 8.92
CA CYS A 3 -5.15 -4.29 7.99
C CYS A 3 -5.25 -5.78 8.27
N VAL A 4 -6.40 -6.41 8.03
CA VAL A 4 -6.52 -7.88 8.06
C VAL A 4 -6.42 -8.42 6.64
N TYR A 5 -5.52 -9.38 6.42
CA TYR A 5 -5.37 -10.08 5.15
C TYR A 5 -5.15 -11.57 5.40
N LYS A 6 -5.95 -12.41 4.73
CA LYS A 6 -5.90 -13.89 4.87
C LYS A 6 -5.89 -14.34 6.34
N ASN A 7 -6.80 -13.79 7.13
CA ASN A 7 -6.97 -14.08 8.56
C ASN A 7 -5.75 -13.76 9.44
N LYS A 8 -4.87 -12.86 8.97
CA LYS A 8 -3.74 -12.36 9.75
C LYS A 8 -3.80 -10.84 9.85
N LEU A 9 -3.36 -10.28 10.97
CA LEU A 9 -3.24 -8.84 11.15
C LEU A 9 -1.90 -8.36 10.60
N LEU A 10 -1.94 -7.42 9.68
CA LEU A 10 -0.79 -6.71 9.18
C LEU A 10 -0.63 -5.40 9.92
N ILE A 11 0.62 -5.11 10.28
CA ILE A 11 1.03 -3.90 10.97
C ILE A 11 2.15 -3.28 10.16
N GLY A 12 2.04 -2.00 9.85
CA GLY A 12 3.00 -1.28 9.03
C GLY A 12 3.42 0.04 9.68
N GLY A 13 4.68 0.42 9.49
CA GLY A 13 5.32 1.58 10.10
C GLY A 13 6.68 1.21 10.68
N ASP A 14 7.32 2.10 11.45
CA ASP A 14 8.62 1.80 12.08
C ASP A 14 8.44 0.88 13.30
N LEU A 15 8.60 -0.43 13.12
CA LEU A 15 8.45 -1.41 14.19
C LEU A 15 9.81 -1.76 14.78
N TYR A 16 10.05 -1.29 16.00
CA TYR A 16 11.33 -1.47 16.71
C TYR A 16 11.53 -2.88 17.28
N LYS A 17 10.50 -3.74 17.31
CA LYS A 17 10.60 -5.10 17.86
C LYS A 17 9.53 -6.03 17.28
N VAL A 18 9.92 -6.82 16.29
CA VAL A 18 9.10 -7.87 15.65
C VAL A 18 9.88 -9.17 15.76
N GLY A 19 9.55 -9.97 16.78
CA GLY A 19 10.44 -11.05 17.22
C GLY A 19 11.74 -10.49 17.79
N ASN A 20 12.86 -10.81 17.13
CA ASN A 20 14.20 -10.33 17.52
C ASN A 20 14.74 -9.18 16.63
N ASP A 21 14.00 -8.79 15.60
CA ASP A 21 14.44 -7.82 14.60
C ASP A 21 13.56 -6.56 14.57
N SER A 22 14.02 -5.53 13.85
CA SER A 22 13.18 -4.41 13.43
C SER A 22 12.55 -4.70 12.06
N ALA A 23 11.35 -4.17 11.83
CA ALA A 23 10.65 -4.35 10.56
C ALA A 23 9.77 -3.15 10.23
N ASP A 24 9.46 -3.00 8.95
CA ASP A 24 8.50 -1.99 8.48
C ASP A 24 7.11 -2.55 8.32
N ILE A 25 7.03 -3.88 8.24
CA ILE A 25 5.79 -4.63 8.15
C ILE A 25 5.93 -5.88 9.01
N ALA A 26 4.94 -6.12 9.87
CA ALA A 26 4.78 -7.35 10.62
C ALA A 26 3.44 -8.00 10.28
N ILE A 27 3.43 -9.33 10.36
CA ILE A 27 2.22 -10.14 10.32
C ILE A 27 2.05 -10.79 11.69
N TYR A 28 0.84 -10.69 12.24
CA TYR A 28 0.41 -11.36 13.46
C TYR A 28 -0.65 -12.40 13.13
N ASP A 29 -0.43 -13.64 13.57
CA ASP A 29 -1.33 -14.79 13.34
C ASP A 29 -2.25 -15.12 14.52
N GLY A 30 -2.25 -14.28 15.57
CA GLY A 30 -2.95 -14.55 16.83
C GLY A 30 -2.07 -15.15 17.91
N VAL A 31 -0.85 -15.58 17.58
CA VAL A 31 0.09 -16.18 18.55
C VAL A 31 1.43 -15.44 18.51
N LYS A 32 1.99 -15.20 17.31
CA LYS A 32 3.31 -14.60 17.11
C LYS A 32 3.29 -13.50 16.07
N MET A 33 4.22 -12.56 16.21
CA MET A 33 4.52 -11.56 15.19
C MET A 33 5.78 -11.95 14.43
N GLU A 34 5.72 -11.87 13.11
CA GLU A 34 6.85 -12.12 12.21
C GLU A 34 7.00 -10.98 11.21
N PRO A 35 8.22 -10.61 10.81
CA PRO A 35 8.43 -9.61 9.78
C PRO A 35 7.92 -10.10 8.42
N LEU A 36 7.21 -9.23 7.69
CA LEU A 36 6.91 -9.44 6.27
C LEU A 36 7.96 -8.71 5.44
N LEU A 37 8.48 -9.39 4.41
CA LEU A 37 9.66 -9.05 3.59
C LEU A 37 10.08 -7.56 3.52
N PRO A 38 11.39 -7.27 3.53
CA PRO A 38 11.95 -5.95 3.84
C PRO A 38 11.89 -4.91 2.72
N ASP A 39 11.36 -5.25 1.54
CA ASP A 39 11.51 -4.43 0.33
C ASP A 39 10.61 -3.18 0.32
N LEU A 40 9.63 -3.09 1.23
CA LEU A 40 8.76 -1.94 1.42
C LEU A 40 8.98 -1.33 2.82
N LYS A 41 9.22 -0.02 2.85
CA LYS A 41 9.54 0.82 3.99
C LYS A 41 8.53 1.93 4.16
N ASP A 42 8.51 2.60 5.32
CA ASP A 42 7.63 3.75 5.60
C ASP A 42 6.16 3.46 5.27
N VAL A 43 5.64 2.32 5.72
CA VAL A 43 4.30 1.89 5.33
C VAL A 43 3.23 2.74 6.02
N ARG A 44 2.50 3.53 5.21
CA ARG A 44 1.54 4.52 5.69
C ARG A 44 0.11 4.00 5.72
N ALA A 45 -0.27 3.18 4.74
CA ALA A 45 -1.61 2.60 4.66
C ALA A 45 -1.61 1.23 3.98
N PHE A 46 -2.65 0.46 4.28
CA PHE A 46 -2.93 -0.83 3.67
C PHE A 46 -4.37 -0.86 3.13
N ALA A 47 -4.63 -1.72 2.16
CA ALA A 47 -5.97 -2.11 1.75
C ALA A 47 -5.97 -3.53 1.21
N VAL A 48 -7.06 -4.26 1.41
CA VAL A 48 -7.34 -5.49 0.65
C VAL A 48 -8.41 -5.16 -0.38
N TYR A 49 -8.10 -5.35 -1.65
CA TYR A 49 -9.03 -5.11 -2.75
C TYR A 49 -8.96 -6.28 -3.73
N LYS A 50 -10.11 -6.92 -3.98
CA LYS A 50 -10.22 -8.12 -4.85
C LYS A 50 -9.15 -9.16 -4.54
N ASP A 51 -9.08 -9.57 -3.26
CA ASP A 51 -8.13 -10.54 -2.69
C ASP A 51 -6.64 -10.18 -2.80
N THR A 52 -6.34 -8.97 -3.27
CA THR A 52 -4.99 -8.45 -3.40
C THR A 52 -4.72 -7.46 -2.27
N LEU A 53 -3.60 -7.65 -1.58
CA LEU A 53 -3.11 -6.71 -0.58
C LEU A 53 -2.36 -5.58 -1.27
N TYR A 54 -2.76 -4.35 -0.95
CA TYR A 54 -2.12 -3.11 -1.36
C TYR A 54 -1.51 -2.42 -0.14
N ALA A 55 -0.39 -1.74 -0.36
CA ALA A 55 0.26 -0.92 0.63
C ALA A 55 0.80 0.36 0.00
N SER A 56 0.81 1.45 0.77
CA SER A 56 1.56 2.65 0.41
C SER A 56 2.84 2.76 1.23
N GLY A 57 3.94 3.11 0.58
CA GLY A 57 5.24 3.20 1.22
C GLY A 57 6.35 3.59 0.25
N MET A 58 7.60 3.36 0.67
CA MET A 58 8.81 3.55 -0.12
C MET A 58 9.52 2.23 -0.37
N THR A 59 10.14 2.06 -1.54
CA THR A 59 11.05 0.93 -1.78
C THR A 59 12.39 1.43 -2.28
N LYS A 60 13.48 0.79 -1.89
CA LYS A 60 14.83 1.10 -2.42
C LYS A 60 14.95 0.81 -3.91
N ARG A 61 14.09 -0.06 -4.47
CA ARG A 61 14.10 -0.44 -5.89
C ARG A 61 13.57 0.66 -6.81
N ILE A 62 12.84 1.64 -6.26
CA ILE A 62 12.22 2.73 -7.02
C ILE A 62 12.70 4.01 -6.35
N THR A 63 13.71 4.62 -6.95
CA THR A 63 14.37 5.79 -6.38
C THR A 63 13.42 7.00 -6.37
N GLY A 64 13.31 7.65 -5.21
CA GLY A 64 12.78 9.01 -5.07
C GLY A 64 11.27 9.19 -4.88
N TYR A 65 10.44 8.13 -4.88
CA TYR A 65 8.98 8.30 -4.78
C TYR A 65 8.30 7.31 -3.84
N CYS A 66 7.38 7.82 -3.02
CA CYS A 66 6.34 7.01 -2.39
C CYS A 66 5.37 6.52 -3.45
N GLY A 67 5.01 5.24 -3.34
CA GLY A 67 4.14 4.57 -4.30
C GLY A 67 3.07 3.75 -3.62
N VAL A 68 2.18 3.21 -4.45
CA VAL A 68 1.26 2.16 -4.04
C VAL A 68 1.73 0.86 -4.67
N PHE A 69 1.83 -0.16 -3.83
CA PHE A 69 2.37 -1.46 -4.17
C PHE A 69 1.30 -2.53 -3.95
N LYS A 70 1.31 -3.56 -4.78
CA LYS A 70 0.51 -4.77 -4.61
C LYS A 70 1.41 -5.93 -4.21
N TRP A 71 0.94 -6.74 -3.28
CA TRP A 71 1.61 -7.95 -2.82
C TRP A 71 1.22 -9.13 -3.72
N CYS A 72 2.21 -9.83 -4.29
CA CYS A 72 1.97 -11.02 -5.13
C CYS A 72 2.17 -12.36 -4.41
N GLY A 73 2.42 -12.35 -3.10
CA GLY A 73 2.71 -13.55 -2.30
C GLY A 73 4.18 -13.73 -1.94
N SER A 74 5.09 -13.11 -2.68
CA SER A 74 6.54 -13.18 -2.43
C SER A 74 7.30 -11.86 -2.60
N GLN A 75 6.68 -10.83 -3.17
CA GLN A 75 7.30 -9.51 -3.31
C GLN A 75 6.25 -8.41 -3.52
N TRP A 76 6.68 -7.16 -3.30
CA TRP A 76 5.89 -5.97 -3.58
C TRP A 76 6.17 -5.48 -5.00
N HIS A 77 5.11 -5.28 -5.78
CA HIS A 77 5.20 -4.69 -7.12
C HIS A 77 4.49 -3.35 -7.17
N PRO A 78 4.96 -2.38 -7.96
CA PRO A 78 4.20 -1.18 -8.27
C PRO A 78 2.80 -1.54 -8.75
N ALA A 79 1.78 -0.98 -8.10
CA ALA A 79 0.39 -1.18 -8.51
C ALA A 79 0.02 -0.27 -9.68
N PHE A 80 0.63 0.92 -9.77
CA PHE A 80 0.31 1.95 -10.75
C PHE A 80 1.59 2.63 -11.24
N SER A 81 1.77 2.68 -12.56
CA SER A 81 2.95 3.31 -13.17
C SER A 81 2.77 4.83 -13.36
N GLU A 82 1.52 5.31 -13.27
CA GLU A 82 1.12 6.70 -13.48
C GLU A 82 1.26 7.57 -12.21
N LEU A 83 1.52 6.93 -11.08
CA LEU A 83 1.75 7.52 -9.78
C LEU A 83 3.15 8.14 -9.73
N LYS A 84 3.27 9.38 -10.22
CA LYS A 84 4.53 10.14 -10.28
C LYS A 84 4.59 11.15 -9.13
N ALA A 85 5.13 10.72 -8.01
CA ALA A 85 5.36 11.51 -6.79
C ALA A 85 4.11 11.78 -5.95
N GLY A 86 4.16 11.36 -4.69
CA GLY A 86 3.11 11.62 -3.71
C GLY A 86 3.03 10.56 -2.61
N TYR A 87 2.61 10.95 -1.42
CA TYR A 87 2.30 10.03 -0.34
C TYR A 87 0.83 9.63 -0.40
N ALA A 88 0.56 8.34 -0.61
CA ALA A 88 -0.75 7.76 -0.34
C ALA A 88 -0.89 7.51 1.17
N TYR A 89 -1.81 8.21 1.82
CA TYR A 89 -2.03 8.15 3.26
C TYR A 89 -3.22 7.27 3.65
N THR A 90 -4.15 7.01 2.72
CA THR A 90 -5.34 6.23 3.01
C THR A 90 -5.87 5.55 1.76
N PHE A 91 -6.69 4.53 1.99
CA PHE A 91 -7.49 3.84 0.98
C PHE A 91 -8.95 3.85 1.43
N ALA A 92 -9.87 4.02 0.50
CA ALA A 92 -11.30 3.90 0.76
C ALA A 92 -11.95 3.06 -0.34
N GLN A 93 -12.92 2.24 0.03
CA GLN A 93 -13.76 1.53 -0.93
C GLN A 93 -15.17 2.09 -0.90
N ASP A 94 -15.79 2.24 -2.08
CA ASP A 94 -17.20 2.61 -2.17
C ASP A 94 -18.11 1.37 -2.30
N SER A 95 -19.42 1.59 -2.24
CA SER A 95 -20.43 0.54 -2.42
C SER A 95 -20.49 -0.02 -3.84
N THR A 96 -19.85 0.62 -4.82
CA THR A 96 -19.80 0.16 -6.22
C THR A 96 -18.60 -0.76 -6.50
N GLY A 97 -17.74 -0.98 -5.50
CA GLY A 97 -16.52 -1.77 -5.63
C GLY A 97 -15.34 -0.97 -6.18
N GLY A 98 -15.39 0.36 -6.09
CA GLY A 98 -14.30 1.25 -6.43
C GLY A 98 -13.25 1.33 -5.32
N LEU A 99 -11.95 1.23 -5.62
CA LEU A 99 -10.87 1.58 -4.70
C LEU A 99 -10.36 3.00 -4.97
N TYR A 100 -10.39 3.80 -3.92
CA TYR A 100 -9.94 5.18 -3.85
C TYR A 100 -8.73 5.24 -2.96
N ILE A 101 -7.82 6.16 -3.27
CA ILE A 101 -6.60 6.35 -2.51
C ILE A 101 -6.58 7.84 -2.19
N GLY A 102 -6.37 8.20 -0.94
CA GLY A 102 -6.24 9.59 -0.50
C GLY A 102 -4.78 9.90 -0.17
N GLY A 103 -4.31 11.09 -0.51
CA GLY A 103 -2.91 11.43 -0.37
C GLY A 103 -2.58 12.84 -0.83
N ASN A 104 -1.29 13.17 -0.75
CA ASN A 104 -0.73 14.27 -1.52
C ASN A 104 0.03 13.67 -2.72
N GLY A 105 0.03 14.32 -3.86
CA GLY A 105 0.76 13.79 -5.02
C GLY A 105 0.27 14.33 -6.34
N LYS A 106 1.07 14.18 -7.39
CA LYS A 106 0.70 14.56 -8.75
C LYS A 106 0.37 13.30 -9.54
N PHE A 107 -0.90 13.12 -9.86
CA PHE A 107 -1.35 12.00 -10.68
C PHE A 107 -1.43 12.42 -12.12
N LYS A 108 -0.75 11.73 -13.03
CA LYS A 108 -1.04 11.92 -14.45
C LYS A 108 -2.28 11.12 -14.80
N LEU A 109 -3.40 11.80 -14.96
CA LEU A 109 -4.63 11.19 -15.48
C LEU A 109 -4.41 10.73 -16.92
N LYS A 110 -5.21 9.77 -17.39
CA LYS A 110 -5.15 9.28 -18.79
C LYS A 110 -5.28 10.41 -19.83
N ASN A 111 -5.91 11.53 -19.47
CA ASN A 111 -6.04 12.73 -20.31
C ASN A 111 -4.87 13.72 -20.20
N GLY A 112 -3.78 13.36 -19.54
CA GLY A 112 -2.57 14.18 -19.40
C GLY A 112 -2.62 15.26 -18.31
N LYS A 113 -3.76 15.47 -17.64
CA LYS A 113 -3.89 16.43 -16.53
C LYS A 113 -3.27 15.89 -15.25
N THR A 114 -2.73 16.80 -14.43
CA THR A 114 -2.28 16.52 -13.07
C THR A 114 -3.34 16.92 -12.05
N SER A 115 -3.55 16.08 -11.03
CA SER A 115 -4.39 16.45 -9.87
C SER A 115 -3.60 16.26 -8.58
N ASN A 116 -3.88 17.12 -7.60
CA ASN A 116 -3.31 17.07 -6.24
C ASN A 116 -4.12 16.18 -5.29
N LEU A 117 -5.33 15.79 -5.71
CA LEU A 117 -6.29 15.02 -4.93
C LEU A 117 -6.67 13.78 -5.72
N LEU A 118 -6.22 12.64 -5.23
CA LEU A 118 -6.52 11.36 -5.84
C LEU A 118 -7.94 10.94 -5.48
N ILE A 119 -8.80 10.79 -6.49
CA ILE A 119 -10.14 10.23 -6.34
C ILE A 119 -10.33 9.19 -7.46
N GLY A 120 -10.18 7.91 -7.09
CA GLY A 120 -10.61 6.74 -7.87
C GLY A 120 -9.52 6.15 -8.77
N LEU A 121 -8.94 5.02 -8.37
CA LEU A 121 -7.89 4.33 -9.14
C LEU A 121 -8.31 2.96 -9.67
N LEU A 122 -9.30 2.31 -9.05
CA LEU A 122 -9.83 1.03 -9.52
C LEU A 122 -11.35 1.07 -9.44
N THR A 123 -12.01 1.73 -10.39
CA THR A 123 -13.44 1.53 -10.58
C THR A 123 -13.64 0.25 -11.39
N ASN A 124 -14.75 -0.46 -11.15
CA ASN A 124 -15.16 -1.55 -12.03
C ASN A 124 -15.32 -1.01 -13.46
N SER A 125 -14.31 -1.18 -14.31
CA SER A 125 -14.58 -1.24 -15.74
C SER A 125 -15.40 -2.51 -15.95
N LYS A 126 -16.64 -2.30 -16.43
CA LYS A 126 -17.65 -3.34 -16.72
C LYS A 126 -17.07 -4.65 -17.23
#